data_AF-A0A529WST7-F1
#
_entry.id   AF-A0A529WST7-F1
#
_cell.length_a   1.000
_cell.length_b   1.000
_cell.length_c   1.000
_cell.angle_alpha   90.00
_cell.angle_beta   90.00
_cell.angle_gamma   90.00
#
_symmetry.space_group_name_H-M   'P 1'
#
loop_
_entity.id
_entity.type
_entity.pdbx_description
1 polymer ?
#
loop_
_entity_poly.entity_id
_entity_poly.type
_entity_poly.pdbx_seq_one_letter_code
_entity_poly.pdbx_strand_id
1 'polypeptide(L)'
;DQCRRWAADFDSWEIVDTVADLFAETPFWRDLIDEFADDDREFVRRTAFAMLAWSAVHLKKEPDATFLAYLPLIEKHARDPRNFVRKAVNWALRQIGKRSMSLHAPALALAEKLAASSDRTARWIGKDAVKELTDAKQLARLATAKT
;
A
#
# COMPACT_ATOMS: atom_id res chain seq x y z
N ASP A 1 -13.83 -10.59 14.08
CA ASP A 1 -13.50 -12.02 14.20
C ASP A 1 -13.51 -12.80 12.90
N GLN A 2 -14.53 -12.66 12.03
CA GLN A 2 -14.55 -13.39 10.75
C GLN A 2 -13.35 -13.08 9.85
N CYS A 3 -13.02 -11.79 9.65
CA CYS A 3 -11.87 -11.36 8.85
C CYS A 3 -10.55 -11.95 9.36
N ARG A 4 -10.37 -11.99 10.69
CA ARG A 4 -9.17 -12.54 11.34
C ARG A 4 -9.01 -14.03 11.10
N ARG A 5 -10.12 -14.78 11.17
CA ARG A 5 -10.12 -16.22 10.87
C ARG A 5 -9.79 -16.48 9.41
N TRP A 6 -10.43 -15.76 8.49
CA TRP A 6 -10.11 -15.88 7.07
C TRP A 6 -8.64 -15.55 6.78
N ALA A 7 -8.14 -14.43 7.32
CA ALA A 7 -6.74 -14.03 7.13
C ALA A 7 -5.76 -15.10 7.63
N ALA A 8 -6.08 -15.75 8.75
CA ALA A 8 -5.25 -16.82 9.32
C ALA A 8 -5.12 -18.05 8.41
N ASP A 9 -6.10 -18.29 7.55
CA ASP A 9 -6.17 -19.46 6.66
C ASP A 9 -5.64 -19.16 5.24
N PHE A 10 -5.22 -17.92 4.94
CA PHE A 10 -4.72 -17.57 3.61
C PHE A 10 -3.37 -18.22 3.31
N ASP A 11 -3.27 -18.85 2.14
CA ASP A 11 -2.07 -19.52 1.62
C ASP A 11 -1.68 -19.10 0.20
N SER A 12 -2.43 -18.16 -0.40
CA SER A 12 -2.20 -17.64 -1.75
C SER A 12 -2.40 -16.13 -1.83
N TRP A 13 -1.55 -15.49 -2.64
CA TRP A 13 -1.65 -14.06 -2.95
C TRP A 13 -2.94 -13.71 -3.71
N GLU A 14 -3.48 -14.65 -4.50
CA GLU A 14 -4.71 -14.45 -5.28
C GLU A 14 -5.94 -14.36 -4.38
N ILE A 15 -6.00 -15.21 -3.35
CA ILE A 15 -7.07 -15.19 -2.34
C ILE A 15 -7.01 -13.86 -1.57
N VAL A 16 -5.81 -13.46 -1.14
CA VAL A 16 -5.60 -12.18 -0.44
C VAL A 16 -6.12 -11.01 -1.28
N ASP A 17 -5.70 -10.92 -2.54
CA ASP A 17 -6.04 -9.78 -3.40
C ASP A 17 -7.55 -9.76 -3.73
N THR A 18 -8.19 -10.93 -3.81
CA THR A 18 -9.64 -11.07 -4.04
C THR A 18 -10.46 -10.68 -2.81
N VAL A 19 -9.94 -10.86 -1.59
CA VAL A 19 -10.67 -10.55 -0.34
C VAL A 19 -10.37 -9.13 0.18
N ALA A 20 -9.33 -8.48 -0.34
CA ALA A 20 -8.91 -7.15 0.10
C ALA A 20 -10.02 -6.09 -0.02
N ASP A 21 -10.90 -6.20 -1.03
CA ASP A 21 -12.04 -5.31 -1.22
C ASP A 21 -13.08 -5.46 -0.10
N LEU A 22 -13.49 -6.69 0.20
CA LEU A 22 -14.46 -7.02 1.23
C LEU A 22 -13.98 -6.54 2.60
N PHE A 23 -12.69 -6.69 2.90
CA PHE A 23 -12.15 -6.22 4.17
C PHE A 23 -12.06 -4.69 4.22
N ALA A 24 -11.72 -4.04 3.10
CA ALA A 24 -11.65 -2.58 2.99
C ALA A 24 -13.03 -1.89 3.08
N GLU A 25 -14.11 -2.63 2.82
CA GLU A 25 -15.49 -2.13 2.98
C GLU A 25 -16.00 -2.20 4.42
N THR A 26 -15.29 -2.87 5.33
CA THR A 26 -15.70 -2.95 6.74
C THR A 26 -15.53 -1.60 7.46
N PRO A 27 -16.37 -1.24 8.45
CA PRO A 27 -16.20 0.01 9.21
C PRO A 27 -14.88 0.12 10.00
N PHE A 28 -14.22 -1.02 10.25
CA PHE A 28 -13.01 -1.18 11.05
C PHE A 28 -11.80 -1.61 10.20
N TRP A 29 -11.83 -1.36 8.88
CA TRP A 29 -10.75 -1.75 7.97
C TRP A 29 -9.37 -1.20 8.36
N ARG A 30 -9.33 -0.03 9.00
CA ARG A 30 -8.09 0.58 9.50
C ARG A 30 -7.45 -0.26 10.59
N ASP A 31 -8.25 -0.69 11.56
CA ASP A 31 -7.80 -1.57 12.65
C ASP A 31 -7.27 -2.90 12.08
N LEU A 32 -7.89 -3.42 11.01
CA LEU A 32 -7.40 -4.63 10.33
C LEU A 32 -6.04 -4.41 9.65
N ILE A 33 -5.82 -3.26 9.01
CA ILE A 33 -4.52 -2.96 8.38
C ILE A 33 -3.42 -2.93 9.43
N ASP A 34 -3.65 -2.23 10.55
CA ASP A 34 -2.66 -2.12 11.62
C ASP A 34 -2.36 -3.49 12.24
N GLU A 35 -3.40 -4.26 12.58
CA GLU A 35 -3.27 -5.61 13.14
C GLU A 35 -2.54 -6.55 12.18
N PHE A 36 -2.94 -6.57 10.91
CA PHE A 36 -2.36 -7.49 9.93
C PHE A 36 -0.93 -7.11 9.53
N ALA A 37 -0.59 -5.82 9.51
CA ALA A 37 0.77 -5.38 9.20
C ALA A 37 1.77 -5.86 10.26
N ASP A 38 1.37 -5.88 11.54
CA ASP A 38 2.18 -6.35 12.66
C ASP A 38 2.24 -7.89 12.75
N ASP A 39 1.38 -8.63 12.04
CA ASP A 39 1.42 -10.10 12.01
C ASP A 39 2.64 -10.61 11.22
N ASP A 40 3.31 -11.64 11.75
CA ASP A 40 4.49 -12.25 11.13
C ASP A 40 4.17 -13.26 10.02
N ARG A 41 2.92 -13.71 9.85
CA ARG A 41 2.53 -14.61 8.77
C ARG A 41 2.49 -13.86 7.45
N GLU A 42 3.09 -14.43 6.40
CA GLU A 42 3.33 -13.75 5.12
C GLU A 42 2.02 -13.24 4.49
N PHE A 43 1.01 -14.10 4.40
CA PHE A 43 -0.25 -13.75 3.75
C PHE A 43 -1.12 -12.83 4.59
N VAL A 44 -1.07 -12.93 5.92
CA VAL A 44 -1.73 -11.96 6.81
C VAL A 44 -1.12 -10.57 6.59
N ARG A 45 0.21 -10.45 6.64
CA ARG A 45 0.88 -9.17 6.38
C ARG A 45 0.64 -8.65 4.98
N ARG A 46 0.63 -9.53 3.97
CA ARG A 46 0.27 -9.14 2.60
C ARG A 46 -1.12 -8.50 2.56
N THR A 47 -2.10 -9.06 3.27
CA THR A 47 -3.47 -8.56 3.31
C THR A 47 -3.53 -7.10 3.75
N ALA A 48 -2.76 -6.69 4.76
CA ALA A 48 -2.70 -5.29 5.18
C ALA A 48 -2.38 -4.34 4.02
N PHE A 49 -1.34 -4.64 3.24
CA PHE A 49 -0.89 -3.78 2.16
C PHE A 49 -1.75 -3.92 0.89
N ALA A 50 -2.35 -5.09 0.65
CA ALA A 50 -3.35 -5.27 -0.41
C ALA A 50 -4.61 -4.44 -0.12
N MET A 51 -5.11 -4.48 1.12
CA MET A 51 -6.22 -3.64 1.59
C MET A 51 -5.89 -2.16 1.45
N LEU A 52 -4.67 -1.74 1.83
CA LEU A 52 -4.25 -0.35 1.70
C LEU A 52 -4.19 0.12 0.24
N ALA A 53 -3.64 -0.71 -0.65
CA ALA A 53 -3.59 -0.43 -2.08
C ALA A 53 -4.99 -0.31 -2.69
N TRP A 54 -5.89 -1.25 -2.36
CA TRP A 54 -7.27 -1.22 -2.82
C TRP A 54 -8.01 0.02 -2.29
N SER A 55 -7.87 0.31 -1.00
CA SER A 55 -8.50 1.46 -0.34
C SER A 55 -8.10 2.78 -0.98
N ALA A 56 -6.81 2.95 -1.31
CA ALA A 56 -6.30 4.13 -1.99
C ALA A 56 -6.93 4.33 -3.38
N VAL A 57 -7.31 3.25 -4.07
CA VAL A 57 -7.99 3.32 -5.36
C VAL A 57 -9.49 3.54 -5.20
N HIS A 58 -10.17 2.84 -4.30
CA HIS A 58 -11.63 2.70 -4.34
C HIS A 58 -12.39 3.52 -3.31
N LEU A 59 -11.81 3.82 -2.14
CA LEU A 59 -12.49 4.61 -1.11
C LEU A 59 -12.44 6.11 -1.44
N LYS A 60 -13.14 6.55 -2.48
CA LYS A 60 -13.07 7.92 -3.02
C LYS A 60 -13.45 9.03 -2.05
N LYS A 61 -14.24 8.70 -1.02
CA LYS A 61 -14.67 9.65 0.02
C LYS A 61 -13.74 9.68 1.23
N GLU A 62 -12.82 8.71 1.36
CA GLU A 62 -11.87 8.68 2.45
C GLU A 62 -10.85 9.83 2.29
N PRO A 63 -10.60 10.65 3.32
CA PRO A 63 -9.68 11.76 3.21
C PRO A 63 -8.25 11.32 2.88
N ASP A 64 -7.53 12.15 2.12
CA ASP A 64 -6.12 11.91 1.84
C ASP A 64 -5.27 11.85 3.11
N ALA A 65 -5.66 12.58 4.16
CA ALA A 65 -5.00 12.53 5.47
C ALA A 65 -4.92 11.09 6.03
N THR A 66 -5.92 10.25 5.77
CA THR A 66 -5.92 8.84 6.18
C THR A 66 -4.80 8.07 5.50
N PHE A 67 -4.65 8.20 4.19
CA PHE A 67 -3.60 7.51 3.43
C PHE A 67 -2.20 8.05 3.74
N LEU A 68 -2.10 9.36 4.01
CA LEU A 68 -0.85 9.99 4.43
C LEU A 68 -0.32 9.37 5.73
N ALA A 69 -1.23 9.08 6.68
CA ALA A 69 -0.88 8.46 7.96
C ALA A 69 -0.31 7.04 7.82
N TYR A 70 -0.54 6.35 6.70
CA TYR A 70 0.00 5.01 6.43
C TYR A 70 1.37 4.99 5.74
N LEU A 71 1.90 6.13 5.28
CA LEU A 71 3.25 6.17 4.69
C LEU A 71 4.35 5.69 5.67
N PRO A 72 4.33 6.04 6.97
CA PRO A 72 5.26 5.46 7.95
C PRO A 72 5.15 3.94 8.09
N LEU A 73 3.93 3.37 8.01
CA LEU A 73 3.72 1.92 8.06
C LEU A 73 4.32 1.24 6.81
N ILE A 74 4.12 1.83 5.62
CA ILE A 74 4.77 1.38 4.39
C ILE A 74 6.29 1.41 4.54
N GLU A 75 6.85 2.50 5.07
CA GLU A 75 8.30 2.60 5.30
C GLU A 75 8.81 1.51 6.24
N LYS A 76 8.13 1.30 7.38
CA LYS A 76 8.46 0.26 8.38
C LYS A 76 8.60 -1.12 7.73
N HIS A 77 7.68 -1.47 6.82
CA HIS A 77 7.65 -2.79 6.19
C HIS A 77 8.34 -2.87 4.81
N ALA A 78 8.92 -1.78 4.32
CA ALA A 78 9.62 -1.75 3.03
C ALA A 78 10.89 -2.62 2.97
N ARG A 79 11.37 -3.13 4.12
CA ARG A 79 12.52 -4.03 4.22
C ARG A 79 12.15 -5.52 4.26
N ASP A 80 10.85 -5.85 4.26
CA ASP A 80 10.39 -7.24 4.31
C ASP A 80 10.76 -7.98 3.01
N PRO A 81 11.68 -8.97 3.04
CA PRO A 81 12.19 -9.57 1.81
C PRO A 81 11.23 -10.55 1.15
N ARG A 82 10.14 -10.92 1.84
CA ARG A 82 9.19 -11.93 1.37
C ARG A 82 8.47 -11.41 0.14
N ASN A 83 8.47 -12.23 -0.91
CA ASN A 83 8.13 -11.76 -2.24
C ASN A 83 6.70 -11.23 -2.33
N PHE A 84 5.76 -11.87 -1.62
CA PHE A 84 4.37 -11.43 -1.64
C PHE A 84 4.14 -10.19 -0.79
N VAL A 85 4.84 -10.04 0.33
CA VAL A 85 4.77 -8.82 1.16
C VAL A 85 5.37 -7.62 0.42
N ARG A 86 6.63 -7.71 -0.05
CA ARG A 86 7.28 -6.57 -0.72
C ARG A 86 6.52 -6.07 -1.95
N LYS A 87 5.88 -6.98 -2.69
CA LYS A 87 5.04 -6.63 -3.84
C LYS A 87 3.80 -5.84 -3.42
N ALA A 88 3.16 -6.24 -2.32
CA ALA A 88 2.00 -5.54 -1.79
C ALA A 88 2.39 -4.18 -1.18
N VAL A 89 3.53 -4.08 -0.45
CA VAL A 89 4.05 -2.81 0.06
C VAL A 89 4.34 -1.83 -1.09
N ASN A 90 5.03 -2.28 -2.14
CA ASN A 90 5.25 -1.47 -3.34
C ASN A 90 3.92 -1.04 -3.99
N TRP A 91 2.98 -1.97 -4.13
CA TRP A 91 1.67 -1.68 -4.70
C TRP A 91 0.93 -0.60 -3.91
N ALA A 92 0.88 -0.70 -2.58
CA ALA A 92 0.28 0.30 -1.71
C ALA A 92 0.92 1.69 -1.88
N LEU A 93 2.25 1.77 -1.84
CA LEU A 93 2.99 3.03 -2.04
C LEU A 93 2.62 3.71 -3.37
N ARG A 94 2.61 2.94 -4.46
CA ARG A 94 2.26 3.44 -5.78
C ARG A 94 0.80 3.90 -5.83
N GLN A 95 -0.15 3.13 -5.32
CA GLN A 95 -1.56 3.53 -5.38
C GLN A 95 -1.85 4.79 -4.55
N ILE A 96 -1.22 4.93 -3.38
CA ILE A 96 -1.32 6.16 -2.58
C ILE A 96 -0.78 7.36 -3.36
N GLY A 97 0.43 7.28 -3.90
CA GLY A 97 1.02 8.39 -4.68
C GLY A 97 0.30 8.70 -6.00
N LYS A 98 -0.53 7.77 -6.48
CA LYS A 98 -1.36 7.94 -7.67
C LYS A 98 -2.75 8.46 -7.37
N ARG A 99 -3.16 8.56 -6.11
CA ARG A 99 -4.53 8.90 -5.75
C ARG A 99 -4.86 10.37 -6.02
N SER A 100 -4.04 11.28 -5.51
CA SER A 100 -4.24 12.73 -5.58
C SER A 100 -2.90 13.48 -5.55
N MET A 101 -2.91 14.76 -5.89
CA MET A 101 -1.69 15.58 -5.85
C MET A 101 -1.16 15.78 -4.41
N SER A 102 -2.05 15.83 -3.41
CA SER A 102 -1.68 15.99 -2.00
C SER A 102 -0.90 14.77 -1.47
N LEU A 103 -1.21 13.57 -1.96
CA LEU A 103 -0.53 12.32 -1.63
C LEU A 103 0.66 12.03 -2.52
N HIS A 104 0.67 12.59 -3.73
CA HIS A 104 1.72 12.37 -4.70
C HIS A 104 3.10 12.77 -4.17
N ALA A 105 3.25 14.01 -3.72
CA ALA A 105 4.55 14.52 -3.26
C ALA A 105 5.09 13.75 -2.04
N PRO A 106 4.31 13.48 -0.97
CA PRO A 106 4.77 12.65 0.14
C PRO A 106 5.13 11.21 -0.25
N ALA A 107 4.33 10.57 -1.12
CA ALA A 107 4.60 9.21 -1.57
C ALA A 107 5.86 9.15 -2.46
N LEU A 108 6.07 10.15 -3.32
CA LEU A 108 7.28 10.26 -4.15
C LEU A 108 8.52 10.47 -3.27
N ALA A 109 8.45 11.36 -2.28
CA ALA A 109 9.56 11.57 -1.35
C ALA A 109 9.93 10.29 -0.57
N LEU A 110 8.93 9.50 -0.14
CA LEU A 110 9.18 8.19 0.46
C LEU A 110 9.80 7.22 -0.56
N ALA A 111 9.29 7.17 -1.79
CA ALA A 111 9.84 6.32 -2.84
C ALA A 111 11.32 6.64 -3.14
N GLU A 112 11.68 7.92 -3.22
CA GLU A 112 13.07 8.38 -3.41
C GLU A 112 13.96 7.99 -2.22
N LYS A 113 13.49 8.19 -1.00
CA LYS A 113 14.18 7.75 0.22
C LYS A 113 14.45 6.23 0.19
N LEU A 114 13.44 5.44 -0.16
CA LEU A 114 13.57 3.99 -0.28
C LEU A 114 14.54 3.61 -1.41
N ALA A 115 14.50 4.31 -2.55
CA ALA A 115 15.38 4.06 -3.69
C ALA A 115 16.87 4.31 -3.36
N ALA A 116 17.16 5.22 -2.42
CA ALA A 116 18.50 5.50 -1.91
C ALA A 116 18.96 4.54 -0.80
N SER A 117 18.07 3.68 -0.28
CA SER A 117 18.38 2.74 0.80
C SER A 117 19.49 1.76 0.43
N SER A 118 20.30 1.34 1.41
CA SER A 118 21.26 0.24 1.27
C SER A 118 20.58 -1.13 1.23
N ASP A 119 19.39 -1.27 1.82
CA ASP A 119 18.57 -2.48 1.80
C ASP A 119 18.06 -2.78 0.38
N ARG A 120 18.23 -4.03 -0.08
CA ARG A 120 17.88 -4.43 -1.46
C ARG A 120 16.37 -4.40 -1.72
N THR A 121 15.56 -4.77 -0.72
CA THR A 121 14.10 -4.81 -0.84
C THR A 121 13.56 -3.39 -0.91
N ALA A 122 13.91 -2.54 0.06
CA ALA A 122 13.51 -1.15 0.11
C ALA A 122 13.92 -0.42 -1.18
N ARG A 123 15.16 -0.62 -1.64
CA ARG A 123 15.65 -0.02 -2.88
C ARG A 123 14.88 -0.49 -4.12
N TRP A 124 14.48 -1.75 -4.19
CA TRP A 124 13.65 -2.25 -5.29
C TRP A 124 12.26 -1.59 -5.27
N ILE A 125 11.62 -1.52 -4.10
CA ILE A 125 10.31 -0.86 -3.93
C ILE A 125 10.41 0.61 -4.35
N GLY A 126 11.40 1.33 -3.82
CA GLY A 126 11.58 2.75 -4.10
C GLY A 126 11.82 3.04 -5.57
N LYS A 127 12.73 2.30 -6.22
CA LYS A 127 13.03 2.50 -7.65
C LYS A 127 11.82 2.25 -8.55
N ASP A 128 11.04 1.21 -8.26
CA ASP A 128 9.84 0.88 -9.02
C ASP A 128 8.75 1.96 -8.82
N ALA A 129 8.53 2.39 -7.58
CA ALA A 129 7.58 3.44 -7.25
C ALA A 129 7.97 4.80 -7.85
N VAL A 130 9.24 5.22 -7.75
CA VAL A 130 9.73 6.46 -8.39
C VAL A 130 9.42 6.43 -9.88
N LYS A 131 9.77 5.34 -10.58
CA LYS A 131 9.53 5.21 -12.02
C LYS A 131 8.07 5.46 -12.41
N GLU A 132 7.12 4.87 -11.68
CA GLU A 132 5.69 5.03 -11.98
C GLU A 132 5.14 6.39 -11.54
N LEU A 133 5.60 6.92 -10.41
CA LEU A 133 5.12 8.20 -9.89
C LEU A 133 5.64 9.39 -10.73
N THR A 134 6.84 9.30 -11.28
CA THR A 134 7.39 10.34 -12.17
C THR A 134 6.95 10.18 -13.63
N ASP A 135 6.14 9.19 -13.96
CA ASP A 135 5.66 8.99 -15.33
C ASP A 135 4.81 10.18 -15.80
N ALA A 136 5.13 10.71 -16.99
CA ALA A 136 4.49 11.93 -17.50
C ALA A 136 2.97 11.78 -17.68
N LYS A 137 2.50 10.59 -18.09
CA LYS A 137 1.07 10.32 -18.24
C LYS A 137 0.38 10.30 -16.89
N GLN A 138 1.04 9.73 -15.88
CA GLN A 138 0.53 9.71 -14.52
C GLN A 138 0.45 11.11 -13.90
N LEU A 139 1.48 11.95 -14.08
CA LEU A 139 1.49 13.34 -13.62
C LEU A 139 0.41 14.18 -14.32
N ALA A 140 0.27 14.03 -15.64
CA ALA A 140 -0.77 14.72 -16.41
C ALA A 140 -2.17 14.34 -15.91
N ARG A 141 -2.42 13.04 -15.65
CA ARG A 141 -3.70 12.58 -15.09
C ARG A 141 -3.99 13.23 -13.74
N LEU A 142 -3.02 13.29 -12.84
CA LEU A 142 -3.17 13.93 -11.52
C LEU A 142 -3.44 15.43 -11.62
N ALA A 143 -2.78 16.14 -12.55
CA ALA A 143 -3.00 17.57 -12.75
C ALA A 143 -4.42 17.90 -13.25
N THR A 144 -5.06 16.96 -13.96
CA THR A 144 -6.44 17.12 -14.47
C THR A 144 -7.53 16.62 -13.52
N ALA A 145 -7.15 15.85 -12.49
CA ALA A 145 -8.08 15.35 -11.49
C ALA A 145 -8.51 16.53 -10.60
N LYS A 146 -9.79 16.92 -10.66
CA LYS A 146 -10.35 17.94 -9.77
C LYS A 146 -10.22 17.46 -8.33
N THR A 147 -9.60 18.29 -7.49
CA THR A 147 -9.54 18.17 -6.02
C THR A 147 -10.91 18.01 -5.40
#